data_AF-A0A5B6TC90-F1
#
_entry.id   AF-A0A5B6TC90-F1
#
_cell.length_a   1.000
_cell.length_b   1.000
_cell.length_c   1.000
_cell.angle_alpha   90.00
_cell.angle_beta   90.00
_cell.angle_gamma   90.00
#
_symmetry.space_group_name_H-M   'P 1'
#
loop_
_entity.id
_entity.type
_entity.pdbx_description
1 polymer ?
#
loop_
_entity_poly.entity_id
_entity_poly.type
_entity_poly.pdbx_seq_one_letter_code
_entity_poly.pdbx_strand_id
1 'polypeptide(L)'
;MKKALLNWSIALGATLVTGGTCYFLANSFGADSFVFSWVLNFMLMAWYTLVVNLFAPKLDFNYFKAKKFERGGKIYEYLGIRFYRGLLERIGWEKLNNKAYPIRKDLAVLKARERNTRISELGHLVIAVIVFCTMLLVCDSLLEAKWLLVLNVLLNIYPIWLQRYTRPRYTRILAIVMRSKVR
;
A
#
# COMPACT_ATOMS: atom_id res chain seq x y z
N MET A 1 0.27 -25.62 -15.68
CA MET A 1 0.56 -26.19 -14.33
C MET A 1 1.93 -25.80 -13.80
N LYS A 2 3.05 -26.05 -14.50
CA LYS A 2 4.42 -25.76 -14.01
C LYS A 2 4.65 -24.31 -13.55
N LYS A 3 4.19 -23.30 -14.32
CA LYS A 3 4.31 -21.88 -13.95
C LYS A 3 3.50 -21.51 -12.70
N ALA A 4 2.29 -22.04 -12.57
CA ALA A 4 1.46 -21.79 -11.39
C ALA A 4 2.09 -22.41 -10.13
N LEU A 5 2.59 -23.65 -10.24
CA LEU A 5 3.32 -24.31 -9.16
C LEU A 5 4.56 -23.51 -8.76
N LEU A 6 5.35 -23.04 -9.73
CA LEU A 6 6.52 -22.19 -9.46
C LEU A 6 6.15 -20.91 -8.71
N ASN A 7 5.11 -20.18 -9.16
CA ASN A 7 4.66 -18.97 -8.49
C ASN A 7 4.23 -19.24 -7.04
N TRP A 8 3.52 -20.34 -6.78
CA TRP A 8 3.15 -20.76 -5.43
C TRP A 8 4.36 -21.11 -4.58
N SER A 9 5.34 -21.83 -5.12
CA SER A 9 6.59 -22.14 -4.40
C SER A 9 7.36 -20.88 -4.02
N ILE A 10 7.47 -19.90 -4.93
CA ILE A 10 8.13 -18.61 -4.65
C ILE A 10 7.37 -17.84 -3.57
N ALA A 11 6.04 -17.76 -3.67
CA ALA A 11 5.21 -17.07 -2.68
C ALA A 11 5.30 -17.73 -1.29
N LEU A 12 5.32 -19.06 -1.23
CA LEU A 12 5.51 -19.82 0.01
C LEU A 12 6.89 -19.54 0.60
N GLY A 13 7.94 -19.62 -0.21
CA GLY A 13 9.31 -19.30 0.22
C GLY A 13 9.44 -17.89 0.78
N ALA A 14 8.89 -16.89 0.08
CA ALA A 14 8.89 -15.50 0.55
C ALA A 14 8.12 -15.33 1.88
N THR A 15 7.03 -16.07 2.06
CA THR A 15 6.23 -16.05 3.30
C THR A 15 7.00 -16.67 4.46
N LEU A 16 7.66 -17.81 4.24
CA LEU A 16 8.49 -18.48 5.25
C LEU A 16 9.69 -17.61 5.65
N VAL A 17 10.38 -17.00 4.69
CA VAL A 17 11.49 -16.07 4.97
C VAL A 17 10.98 -14.86 5.77
N THR A 18 9.87 -14.25 5.36
CA THR A 18 9.29 -13.11 6.08
C THR A 18 8.93 -13.49 7.52
N GLY A 19 8.25 -14.63 7.72
CA GLY A 19 7.88 -15.13 9.04
C GLY A 19 9.10 -15.45 9.91
N GLY A 20 10.10 -16.14 9.34
CA GLY A 20 11.34 -16.49 10.03
C GLY A 20 12.15 -15.27 10.46
N THR A 21 12.26 -14.25 9.60
CA THR A 21 12.92 -12.98 9.95
C THR A 21 12.14 -12.25 11.04
N CYS A 22 10.80 -12.21 10.98
CA CYS A 22 10.00 -11.59 12.03
C CYS A 22 10.17 -12.30 13.37
N TYR A 23 10.16 -13.64 13.38
CA TYR A 23 10.42 -14.43 14.59
C TYR A 23 11.81 -14.16 15.16
N PHE A 24 12.85 -14.13 14.32
CA PHE A 24 14.22 -13.81 14.74
C PHE A 24 14.31 -12.41 15.37
N LEU A 25 13.70 -11.41 14.74
CA LEU A 25 13.72 -10.03 15.23
C LEU A 25 12.93 -9.86 16.53
N ALA A 26 11.77 -10.52 16.65
CA ALA A 26 10.98 -10.49 17.87
C ALA A 26 11.77 -11.06 19.06
N ASN A 27 12.50 -12.17 18.86
CA ASN A 27 13.33 -12.76 19.91
C ASN A 27 14.60 -11.95 20.22
N SER A 28 15.11 -11.19 19.25
CA SER A 28 16.36 -10.43 19.40
C SER A 28 16.14 -9.03 19.98
N PHE A 29 15.04 -8.37 19.62
CA PHE A 29 14.78 -6.95 19.95
C PHE A 29 13.48 -6.73 20.74
N GLY A 30 12.62 -7.74 20.88
CA GLY A 30 11.27 -7.59 21.42
C GLY A 30 10.25 -7.15 20.35
N ALA A 31 9.04 -7.70 20.43
CA ALA A 31 7.94 -7.37 19.51
C ALA A 31 7.34 -5.97 19.78
N ASP A 32 7.57 -5.43 20.97
CA ASP A 32 7.21 -4.08 21.41
C ASP A 32 8.21 -3.02 20.93
N SER A 33 9.32 -3.43 20.29
CA SER A 33 10.37 -2.51 19.86
C SER A 33 10.03 -1.74 18.57
N PHE A 34 10.62 -0.55 18.44
CA PHE A 34 10.57 0.23 17.21
C PHE A 34 11.19 -0.53 16.04
N VAL A 35 12.33 -1.19 16.26
CA VAL A 35 13.09 -1.91 15.23
C VAL A 35 12.25 -3.04 14.64
N PHE A 36 11.63 -3.86 15.49
CA PHE A 36 10.72 -4.91 15.05
C PHE A 36 9.59 -4.34 14.20
N SER A 37 8.89 -3.33 14.71
CA SER A 37 7.74 -2.71 14.04
C SER A 37 8.12 -2.09 12.68
N TRP A 38 9.28 -1.44 12.60
CA TRP A 38 9.80 -0.84 11.39
C TRP A 38 10.13 -1.90 10.33
N VAL A 39 10.94 -2.90 10.70
CA VAL A 39 11.35 -3.95 9.77
C VAL A 39 10.17 -4.80 9.31
N LEU A 40 9.23 -5.11 10.21
CA LEU A 40 7.99 -5.82 9.88
C LEU A 40 7.23 -5.13 8.74
N ASN A 41 7.03 -3.81 8.82
CA ASN A 41 6.29 -3.07 7.79
C ASN A 41 6.99 -3.13 6.43
N PHE A 42 8.29 -2.88 6.36
CA PHE A 42 9.03 -2.92 5.09
C PHE A 42 9.16 -4.34 4.52
N MET A 43 9.31 -5.34 5.37
CA MET A 43 9.30 -6.75 4.96
C MET A 43 7.95 -7.14 4.36
N LEU A 44 6.85 -6.74 4.98
CA LEU A 44 5.52 -6.99 4.46
C LEU A 44 5.25 -6.24 3.14
N MET A 45 5.79 -5.02 2.97
CA MET A 45 5.74 -4.31 1.69
C MET A 45 6.50 -5.03 0.58
N ALA A 46 7.70 -5.55 0.87
CA ALA A 46 8.49 -6.33 -0.07
C ALA A 46 7.78 -7.64 -0.43
N TRP A 47 7.28 -8.36 0.58
CA TRP A 47 6.48 -9.57 0.42
C TRP A 47 5.25 -9.33 -0.45
N TYR A 48 4.45 -8.29 -0.15
CA TYR A 48 3.26 -7.96 -0.92
C TYR A 48 3.60 -7.62 -2.37
N THR A 49 4.67 -6.85 -2.59
CA THR A 49 5.12 -6.47 -3.94
C THR A 49 5.48 -7.71 -4.77
N LEU A 50 6.17 -8.68 -4.16
CA LEU A 50 6.47 -9.95 -4.81
C LEU A 50 5.18 -10.74 -5.14
N VAL A 51 4.29 -10.92 -4.15
CA VAL A 51 3.05 -11.69 -4.32
C VAL A 51 2.15 -11.07 -5.38
N VAL A 52 1.93 -9.76 -5.34
CA VAL A 52 1.03 -9.09 -6.29
C VAL A 52 1.55 -9.16 -7.73
N ASN A 53 2.87 -9.17 -7.93
CA ASN A 53 3.49 -9.33 -9.25
C ASN A 53 3.38 -10.77 -9.78
N LEU A 54 3.40 -11.78 -8.90
CA LEU A 54 3.24 -13.18 -9.30
C LEU A 54 1.80 -13.52 -9.75
N PHE A 55 0.79 -12.92 -9.11
CA PHE A 55 -0.61 -13.29 -9.31
C PHE A 55 -1.45 -12.24 -10.04
N ALA A 56 -1.01 -10.98 -10.08
CA ALA A 56 -1.66 -9.88 -10.80
C ALA A 56 -3.21 -9.81 -10.59
N PRO A 57 -3.69 -9.62 -9.35
CA PRO A 57 -5.10 -9.77 -9.01
C PRO A 57 -6.01 -8.83 -9.81
N LYS A 58 -7.23 -9.30 -10.07
CA LYS A 58 -8.32 -8.43 -10.55
C LYS A 58 -8.68 -7.45 -9.42
N LEU A 59 -8.82 -6.16 -9.75
CA LEU A 59 -9.05 -5.07 -8.80
C LEU A 59 -10.33 -4.30 -9.15
N ASP A 60 -11.38 -5.01 -9.55
CA ASP A 60 -12.68 -4.48 -10.01
C ASP A 60 -13.73 -4.36 -8.90
N PHE A 61 -13.35 -4.57 -7.64
CA PHE A 61 -14.24 -4.48 -6.48
C PHE A 61 -14.84 -3.08 -6.27
N ASN A 62 -16.08 -3.05 -5.76
CA ASN A 62 -16.79 -1.82 -5.35
C ASN A 62 -16.07 -1.03 -4.24
N TYR A 63 -15.15 -1.67 -3.52
CA TYR A 63 -14.29 -1.04 -2.53
C TYR A 63 -13.48 0.12 -3.15
N PHE A 64 -12.90 -0.07 -4.35
CA PHE A 64 -12.06 0.94 -5.00
C PHE A 64 -12.85 2.11 -5.61
N LYS A 65 -14.17 2.03 -5.68
CA LYS A 65 -15.00 3.14 -6.18
C LYS A 65 -15.00 4.28 -5.15
N ALA A 66 -14.70 5.48 -5.62
CA ALA A 66 -14.77 6.69 -4.81
C ALA A 66 -16.17 6.85 -4.19
N LYS A 67 -16.22 7.09 -2.89
CA LYS A 67 -17.44 7.32 -2.11
C LYS A 67 -17.83 8.78 -2.16
N LYS A 68 -19.10 9.08 -1.85
CA LYS A 68 -19.65 10.44 -1.90
C LYS A 68 -18.87 11.42 -1.01
N PHE A 69 -18.50 11.00 0.20
CA PHE A 69 -17.75 11.83 1.15
C PHE A 69 -16.28 12.09 0.73
N GLU A 70 -15.73 11.28 -0.18
CA GLU A 70 -14.38 11.47 -0.72
C GLU A 70 -14.36 12.51 -1.85
N ARG A 71 -15.53 12.98 -2.30
CA ARG A 71 -15.66 13.92 -3.41
C ARG A 71 -14.97 15.24 -3.05
N GLY A 72 -13.96 15.59 -3.84
CA GLY A 72 -13.14 16.77 -3.61
C GLY A 72 -12.00 16.57 -2.62
N GLY A 73 -11.88 15.40 -1.97
CA GLY A 73 -10.73 15.06 -1.12
C GLY A 73 -10.64 15.82 0.20
N LYS A 74 -11.62 16.68 0.53
CA LYS A 74 -11.57 17.58 1.71
C LYS A 74 -11.36 16.84 3.03
N ILE A 75 -11.97 15.66 3.20
CA ILE A 75 -11.78 14.84 4.40
C ILE A 75 -10.32 14.47 4.61
N TYR A 76 -9.62 14.09 3.53
CA TYR A 76 -8.20 13.73 3.59
C TYR A 76 -7.32 14.97 3.81
N GLU A 77 -7.70 16.12 3.26
CA GLU A 77 -6.99 17.38 3.50
C GLU A 77 -7.05 17.81 4.97
N TYR A 78 -8.23 17.72 5.60
CA TYR A 78 -8.39 17.96 7.02
C TYR A 78 -7.54 17.01 7.88
N LEU A 79 -7.45 15.74 7.46
CA LEU A 79 -6.60 14.72 8.08
C LEU A 79 -5.11 14.86 7.75
N GLY A 80 -4.68 15.98 7.14
CA GLY A 80 -3.26 16.25 6.93
C GLY A 80 -2.62 15.53 5.73
N ILE A 81 -3.39 15.01 4.77
CA ILE A 81 -2.82 14.28 3.62
C ILE A 81 -1.84 15.11 2.79
N ARG A 82 -2.02 16.44 2.76
CA ARG A 82 -1.11 17.36 2.04
C ARG A 82 0.28 17.39 2.68
N PHE A 83 0.34 17.36 4.01
CA PHE A 83 1.61 17.26 4.74
C PHE A 83 2.28 15.92 4.45
N TYR A 84 1.51 14.82 4.55
CA TYR A 84 2.02 13.49 4.24
C TYR A 84 2.56 13.39 2.80
N ARG A 85 1.84 13.94 1.82
CA ARG A 85 2.32 14.00 0.43
C ARG A 85 3.61 14.81 0.32
N GLY A 86 3.70 15.97 0.96
CA GLY A 86 4.91 16.79 0.97
C GLY A 86 6.12 16.08 1.59
N LEU A 87 5.91 15.27 2.63
CA LEU A 87 6.95 14.41 3.20
C LEU A 87 7.46 13.39 2.16
N LEU A 88 6.54 12.69 1.48
CA LEU A 88 6.88 11.73 0.43
C LEU A 88 7.62 12.37 -0.76
N GLU A 89 7.25 13.59 -1.14
CA GLU A 89 7.94 14.37 -2.15
C GLU A 89 9.39 14.68 -1.72
N ARG A 90 9.59 15.11 -0.47
CA ARG A 90 10.92 15.45 0.09
C ARG A 90 11.87 14.27 0.16
N ILE A 91 11.38 13.10 0.60
CA ILE A 91 12.21 11.88 0.67
C ILE A 91 12.43 11.22 -0.70
N GLY A 92 11.92 11.83 -1.79
CA GLY A 92 12.13 11.36 -3.16
C GLY A 92 11.21 10.21 -3.59
N TRP A 93 10.21 9.85 -2.79
CA TRP A 93 9.26 8.78 -3.12
C TRP A 93 8.48 9.10 -4.40
N GLU A 94 8.06 10.36 -4.58
CA GLU A 94 7.36 10.78 -5.79
C GLU A 94 8.26 10.67 -7.04
N LYS A 95 9.57 10.92 -6.92
CA LYS A 95 10.53 10.75 -8.04
C LYS A 95 10.65 9.29 -8.46
N LEU A 96 10.76 8.38 -7.49
CA LEU A 96 10.82 6.93 -7.75
C LEU A 96 9.52 6.43 -8.41
N ASN A 97 8.37 6.85 -7.88
CA ASN A 97 7.07 6.50 -8.42
C ASN A 97 6.84 7.07 -9.83
N ASN A 98 7.35 8.28 -10.12
CA ASN A 98 7.31 8.90 -11.45
C ASN A 98 8.21 8.21 -12.46
N LYS A 99 9.35 7.66 -12.04
CA LYS A 99 10.21 6.83 -12.89
C LYS A 99 9.52 5.52 -13.31
N ALA A 100 8.83 4.85 -12.38
CA ALA A 100 8.15 3.58 -12.66
C ALA A 100 6.88 3.76 -13.52
N TYR A 101 6.16 4.87 -13.37
CA TYR A 101 4.85 5.06 -13.99
C TYR A 101 4.69 6.48 -14.59
N PRO A 102 5.46 6.95 -15.57
CA PRO A 102 5.49 8.37 -15.98
C PRO A 102 4.12 9.04 -16.18
N ILE A 103 3.97 10.31 -15.77
CA ILE A 103 2.72 11.07 -15.98
C ILE A 103 2.67 11.55 -17.43
N ARG A 104 1.82 10.94 -18.26
CA ARG A 104 1.64 11.31 -19.67
C ARG A 104 0.15 11.32 -20.03
N LYS A 105 -0.24 12.15 -20.99
CA LYS A 105 -1.60 12.19 -21.58
C LYS A 105 -1.86 11.00 -22.51
N ASP A 106 -1.38 9.82 -22.13
CA ASP A 106 -1.63 8.57 -22.84
C ASP A 106 -2.64 7.73 -22.06
N LEU A 107 -3.60 7.13 -22.77
CA LEU A 107 -4.69 6.38 -22.14
C LEU A 107 -4.18 5.12 -21.43
N ALA A 108 -3.21 4.41 -22.02
CA ALA A 108 -2.66 3.19 -21.42
C ALA A 108 -1.86 3.54 -20.16
N VAL A 109 -1.06 4.60 -20.22
CA VAL A 109 -0.31 5.13 -19.07
C VAL A 109 -1.24 5.57 -17.93
N LEU A 110 -2.32 6.30 -18.22
CA LEU A 110 -3.28 6.72 -17.22
C LEU A 110 -4.03 5.53 -16.59
N LYS A 111 -4.37 4.50 -17.38
CA LYS A 111 -4.97 3.25 -16.87
C LYS A 111 -4.01 2.50 -15.96
N ALA A 112 -2.74 2.39 -16.35
CA ALA A 112 -1.70 1.74 -15.53
C ALA A 112 -1.49 2.48 -14.20
N ARG A 113 -1.46 3.82 -14.24
CA ARG A 113 -1.39 4.68 -13.05
C ARG A 113 -2.56 4.48 -12.11
N GLU A 114 -3.79 4.52 -12.62
CA GLU A 114 -4.98 4.30 -11.83
C GLU A 114 -4.98 2.91 -11.19
N ARG A 115 -4.63 1.86 -11.96
CA ARG A 115 -4.48 0.51 -11.44
C ARG A 115 -3.42 0.43 -10.34
N ASN A 116 -2.28 1.10 -10.50
CA ASN A 116 -1.23 1.12 -9.49
C ASN A 116 -1.70 1.76 -8.17
N THR A 117 -2.61 2.75 -8.21
CA THR A 117 -3.21 3.28 -6.97
C THR A 117 -4.02 2.20 -6.23
N ARG A 118 -4.71 1.31 -6.95
CA ARG A 118 -5.48 0.21 -6.35
C ARG A 118 -4.56 -0.88 -5.79
N ILE A 119 -3.47 -1.21 -6.51
CA ILE A 119 -2.45 -2.16 -6.04
C ILE A 119 -1.81 -1.65 -4.74
N SER A 120 -1.35 -0.40 -4.73
CA SER A 120 -0.74 0.21 -3.55
C SER A 120 -1.74 0.28 -2.38
N GLU A 121 -2.99 0.68 -2.63
CA GLU A 121 -4.02 0.70 -1.59
C GLU A 121 -4.28 -0.69 -1.01
N LEU A 122 -4.43 -1.71 -1.85
CA LEU A 122 -4.65 -3.08 -1.39
C LEU A 122 -3.47 -3.59 -0.58
N GLY A 123 -2.23 -3.30 -1.00
CA GLY A 123 -1.04 -3.67 -0.26
C GLY A 123 -1.05 -3.11 1.14
N HIS A 124 -1.20 -1.80 1.27
CA HIS A 124 -1.28 -1.18 2.59
C HIS A 124 -2.48 -1.63 3.41
N LEU A 125 -3.62 -1.95 2.80
CA LEU A 125 -4.76 -2.52 3.52
C LEU A 125 -4.44 -3.90 4.10
N VAL A 126 -3.85 -4.80 3.31
CA VAL A 126 -3.45 -6.15 3.76
C VAL A 126 -2.41 -6.05 4.87
N ILE A 127 -1.39 -5.21 4.67
CA ILE A 127 -0.33 -5.01 5.66
C ILE A 127 -0.91 -4.40 6.94
N ALA A 128 -1.83 -3.44 6.83
CA ALA A 128 -2.46 -2.85 8.00
C ALA A 128 -3.22 -3.86 8.86
N VAL A 129 -3.92 -4.79 8.21
CA VAL A 129 -4.62 -5.88 8.89
C VAL A 129 -3.61 -6.83 9.54
N ILE A 130 -2.56 -7.24 8.84
CA ILE A 130 -1.52 -8.13 9.40
C ILE A 130 -0.87 -7.48 10.63
N VAL A 131 -0.41 -6.23 10.53
CA VAL A 131 0.23 -5.50 11.63
C VAL A 131 -0.73 -5.33 12.81
N PHE A 132 -2.01 -5.05 12.54
CA PHE A 132 -3.03 -4.97 13.59
C PHE A 132 -3.26 -6.33 14.28
N CYS A 133 -3.34 -7.42 13.54
CA CYS A 133 -3.44 -8.76 14.12
C CYS A 133 -2.18 -9.12 14.93
N THR A 134 -0.98 -8.79 14.43
CA THR A 134 0.27 -8.98 15.17
C THR A 134 0.23 -8.23 16.50
N MET A 135 -0.17 -6.96 16.49
CA MET A 135 -0.34 -6.14 17.70
C MET A 135 -1.23 -6.83 18.75
N LEU A 136 -2.38 -7.38 18.33
CA LEU A 136 -3.30 -8.07 19.23
C LEU A 136 -2.76 -9.39 19.79
N LEU A 137 -1.79 -10.01 19.11
CA LEU A 137 -1.24 -11.32 19.48
C LEU A 137 0.01 -11.23 20.35
N VAL A 138 0.76 -10.12 20.28
CA VAL A 138 2.11 -10.02 20.87
C VAL A 138 2.26 -8.92 21.91
N CYS A 139 1.24 -8.08 22.11
CA CYS A 139 1.28 -6.98 23.07
C CYS A 139 0.16 -7.14 24.09
N ASP A 140 0.50 -7.03 25.37
CA ASP A 140 -0.46 -7.10 26.49
C ASP A 140 -1.05 -5.73 26.82
N SER A 141 -0.40 -4.65 26.35
CA SER A 141 -0.80 -3.27 26.63
C SER A 141 -0.68 -2.34 25.41
N LEU A 142 -1.42 -1.23 25.43
CA LEU A 142 -1.29 -0.17 24.41
C LEU A 142 0.11 0.46 24.40
N LEU A 143 0.81 0.43 25.54
CA LEU A 143 2.15 1.00 25.67
C LEU A 143 3.18 0.14 24.92
N GLU A 144 3.08 -1.19 25.00
CA GLU A 144 3.89 -2.11 24.19
C GLU A 144 3.54 -2.01 22.71
N ALA A 145 2.24 -1.90 22.40
CA ALA A 145 1.75 -1.78 21.03
C ALA A 145 2.10 -0.45 20.34
N LYS A 146 2.65 0.54 21.05
CA LYS A 146 2.79 1.91 20.57
C LYS A 146 3.47 2.01 19.21
N TRP A 147 4.55 1.25 18.98
CA TRP A 147 5.32 1.35 17.75
C TRP A 147 4.62 0.65 16.58
N LEU A 148 3.99 -0.50 16.82
CA LEU A 148 3.14 -1.16 15.84
C LEU A 148 1.99 -0.23 15.44
N LEU A 149 1.33 0.42 16.40
CA LEU A 149 0.21 1.32 16.15
C LEU A 149 0.64 2.56 15.36
N VAL A 150 1.67 3.29 15.84
CA VAL A 150 2.16 4.51 15.20
C VAL A 150 2.64 4.25 13.78
N LEU A 151 3.43 3.18 13.58
CA LEU A 151 3.93 2.84 12.25
C LEU A 151 2.83 2.28 11.35
N ASN A 152 1.84 1.57 11.88
CA ASN A 152 0.71 1.13 11.06
C ASN A 152 -0.09 2.32 10.52
N VAL A 153 -0.31 3.35 11.34
CA VAL A 153 -0.94 4.59 10.90
C VAL A 153 -0.10 5.27 9.82
N LEU A 154 1.19 5.51 10.09
CA LEU A 154 2.06 6.27 9.21
C LEU A 154 2.39 5.55 7.89
N LEU A 155 2.64 4.24 7.95
CA LEU A 155 3.15 3.44 6.84
C LEU A 155 2.07 2.65 6.10
N ASN A 156 0.83 2.58 6.62
CA ASN A 156 -0.28 1.91 5.93
C ASN A 156 -1.54 2.76 5.82
N ILE A 157 -2.05 3.33 6.91
CA ILE A 157 -3.30 4.11 6.86
C ILE A 157 -3.15 5.38 6.01
N TYR A 158 -2.08 6.15 6.23
CA TYR A 158 -1.81 7.34 5.41
C TYR A 158 -1.60 7.02 3.92
N PRO A 159 -0.84 5.98 3.54
CA PRO A 159 -0.80 5.52 2.15
C PRO A 159 -2.15 5.13 1.56
N ILE A 160 -3.00 4.41 2.29
CA ILE A 160 -4.37 4.09 1.85
C ILE A 160 -5.11 5.40 1.52
N TRP A 161 -5.08 6.36 2.44
CA TRP A 161 -5.71 7.66 2.23
C TRP A 161 -5.09 8.43 1.06
N LEU A 162 -3.78 8.36 0.86
CA LEU A 162 -3.11 9.00 -0.27
C LEU A 162 -3.63 8.45 -1.60
N GLN A 163 -3.76 7.12 -1.71
CA GLN A 163 -4.31 6.50 -2.92
C GLN A 163 -5.77 6.87 -3.13
N ARG A 164 -6.58 6.90 -2.06
CA ARG A 164 -7.99 7.28 -2.13
C ARG A 164 -8.22 8.77 -2.40
N TYR A 165 -7.32 9.62 -1.94
CA TYR A 165 -7.28 11.05 -2.25
C TYR A 165 -6.91 11.31 -3.72
N THR A 166 -6.04 10.47 -4.29
CA THR A 166 -5.49 10.66 -5.63
C THR A 166 -6.36 10.03 -6.73
N ARG A 167 -6.85 8.80 -6.53
CA ARG A 167 -7.60 8.02 -7.54
C ARG A 167 -8.77 8.77 -8.18
N PRO A 168 -9.64 9.50 -7.45
CA PRO A 168 -10.76 10.23 -8.05
C PRO A 168 -10.35 11.22 -9.15
N ARG A 169 -9.15 11.82 -9.02
CA ARG A 169 -8.59 12.72 -10.04
C ARG A 169 -8.22 11.95 -11.31
N TYR A 170 -7.55 10.80 -11.16
CA TYR A 170 -7.22 9.94 -12.30
C TYR A 170 -8.47 9.42 -13.01
N THR A 171 -9.48 8.97 -12.26
CA THR A 171 -10.74 8.50 -12.85
C THR A 171 -11.44 9.59 -13.65
N ARG A 172 -11.41 10.85 -13.17
CA ARG A 172 -11.97 11.99 -13.90
C ARG A 172 -11.20 12.27 -15.20
N ILE A 173 -9.87 12.29 -15.14
CA ILE A 173 -9.02 12.53 -16.32
C ILE A 173 -9.23 11.41 -17.36
N LEU A 174 -9.27 10.16 -16.92
CA LEU A 174 -9.56 9.01 -17.78
C LEU A 174 -10.90 9.17 -18.50
N ALA A 175 -11.96 9.58 -17.79
CA ALA A 175 -13.27 9.80 -18.40
C ALA A 175 -13.25 10.91 -19.46
N ILE A 176 -12.48 11.98 -19.25
CA ILE A 176 -12.32 13.07 -20.22
C ILE A 176 -11.58 12.57 -21.47
N VAL A 177 -10.43 11.90 -21.30
CA VAL A 177 -9.60 11.39 -22.40
C VAL A 177 -10.32 10.33 -23.21
N MET A 178 -11.12 9.47 -22.57
CA MET A 178 -11.93 8.47 -23.27
C MET A 178 -13.02 9.13 -24.12
N ARG A 179 -13.68 10.18 -23.61
CA ARG A 179 -14.69 10.93 -24.38
C ARG A 179 -14.10 11.69 -25.56
N SER A 180 -12.87 12.20 -25.44
CA SER A 180 -12.21 12.94 -26.52
C SER A 180 -11.66 12.05 -27.63
N LYS A 181 -11.42 10.76 -27.39
CA LYS A 181 -11.00 9.79 -28.43
C LYS A 181 -12.17 9.19 -29.21
N VAL A 182 -13.41 9.39 -28.75
CA VAL A 182 -14.64 8.89 -29.38
C VAL A 182 -15.28 9.96 -30.29
N ARG A 183 -14.77 11.20 -30.23
CA ARG A 183 -15.07 12.27 -31.18
C ARG A 183 -13.95 12.36 -32.19
#